data_AF-A0A5C6EXZ2-F1
#
_entry.id   AF-A0A5C6EXZ2-F1
#
_cell.length_a   1.000
_cell.length_b   1.000
_cell.length_c   1.000
_cell.angle_alpha   90.00
_cell.angle_beta   90.00
_cell.angle_gamma   90.00
#
_symmetry.space_group_name_H-M   'P 1'
#
loop_
_entity.id
_entity.type
_entity.pdbx_description
1 polymer ?
#
loop_
_entity_poly.entity_id
_entity_poly.type
_entity_poly.pdbx_seq_one_letter_code
_entity_poly.pdbx_strand_id
1 'polypeptide(L)'
;MEQTDTNQRFGAILETVEKPPEVFYGRVRVAGSTNVDFVRSQTAATRDDFASAFRLLQQRYEDAGLSRHNRQRMRIMDFHLSGDSQVFIATYRGEVVGTVTLVLGHSRLPAASTYPKAVARLQQESGFRVGEITSLAIDSDKAPRGEVFGQLTRLSISFARAQGLEHLVAVVHPRHARFYTRAMGCEIIGRETPYVAVGGKPGIAVVGSVNDRSRYSPRWRDYCLDGNFADNDLQSRPMHPDDAAHFAQSAVELASATKAKAAA
;
A
#
# COMPACT_ATOMS: atom_id res chain seq x y z
N MET A 1 -1.23 33.56 0.48
CA MET A 1 -2.59 33.10 0.84
C MET A 1 -2.87 31.77 0.13
N GLU A 2 -1.98 30.79 0.29
CA GLU A 2 -1.88 29.64 -0.65
C GLU A 2 -1.28 28.39 0.05
N GLN A 3 -1.56 28.22 1.35
CA GLN A 3 -1.09 27.07 2.16
C GLN A 3 -2.24 26.19 2.67
N THR A 4 -3.49 26.60 2.46
CA THR A 4 -4.69 25.93 2.99
C THR A 4 -5.20 24.81 2.08
N ASP A 5 -4.88 24.83 0.78
CA ASP A 5 -5.47 23.94 -0.23
C ASP A 5 -4.74 22.57 -0.33
N THR A 6 -3.42 22.54 -0.11
CA THR A 6 -2.61 21.31 -0.18
C THR A 6 -2.88 20.35 0.99
N ASN A 7 -3.21 20.88 2.18
CA ASN A 7 -3.53 20.07 3.36
C ASN A 7 -4.90 19.38 3.28
N GLN A 8 -5.86 19.92 2.50
CA GLN A 8 -7.17 19.29 2.30
C GLN A 8 -7.10 18.04 1.41
N ARG A 9 -6.20 18.02 0.40
CA ARG A 9 -6.15 16.93 -0.58
C ARG A 9 -5.56 15.63 -0.05
N PHE A 10 -4.60 15.71 0.88
CA PHE A 10 -4.20 14.54 1.64
C PHE A 10 -5.19 14.26 2.77
N GLY A 11 -5.79 15.27 3.44
CA GLY A 11 -6.87 15.11 4.44
C GLY A 11 -7.91 14.07 4.04
N ALA A 12 -8.28 14.13 2.77
CA ALA A 12 -9.21 13.25 2.09
C ALA A 12 -8.73 11.79 1.82
N ILE A 13 -7.55 11.34 2.27
CA ILE A 13 -7.07 9.97 1.99
C ILE A 13 -7.92 8.90 2.67
N LEU A 14 -8.49 9.17 3.85
CA LEU A 14 -9.37 8.21 4.54
C LEU A 14 -10.69 8.79 5.06
N GLU A 15 -10.92 10.11 5.02
CA GLU A 15 -12.22 10.67 5.43
C GLU A 15 -13.39 10.13 4.58
N THR A 16 -13.13 9.81 3.30
CA THR A 16 -14.09 9.15 2.39
C THR A 16 -14.07 7.61 2.42
N VAL A 17 -13.22 6.98 3.23
CA VAL A 17 -13.03 5.51 3.27
C VAL A 17 -13.68 4.89 4.51
N GLU A 18 -14.36 5.69 5.35
CA GLU A 18 -15.04 5.21 6.57
C GLU A 18 -16.04 4.06 6.30
N LYS A 19 -16.54 3.95 5.06
CA LYS A 19 -17.38 2.84 4.61
C LYS A 19 -16.64 2.08 3.49
N PRO A 20 -16.53 0.74 3.56
CA PRO A 20 -16.07 -0.02 2.40
C PRO A 20 -17.04 0.19 1.23
N PRO A 21 -16.59 0.04 -0.03
CA PRO A 21 -17.47 0.12 -1.19
C PRO A 21 -18.63 -0.88 -1.06
N GLU A 22 -19.80 -0.56 -1.62
CA GLU A 22 -20.89 -1.53 -1.65
C GLU A 22 -20.43 -2.81 -2.35
N VAL A 23 -20.75 -3.96 -1.73
CA VAL A 23 -20.28 -5.27 -2.18
C VAL A 23 -20.94 -5.62 -3.51
N PHE A 24 -20.33 -5.25 -4.62
CA PHE A 24 -20.59 -5.91 -5.88
C PHE A 24 -19.77 -7.20 -5.87
N TYR A 25 -20.39 -8.28 -5.39
CA TYR A 25 -19.86 -9.62 -5.59
C TYR A 25 -19.46 -9.76 -7.06
N GLY A 26 -18.19 -10.13 -7.28
CA GLY A 26 -17.68 -10.43 -8.60
C GLY A 26 -18.68 -11.32 -9.34
N ARG A 27 -19.17 -10.81 -10.49
CA ARG A 27 -20.27 -11.31 -11.32
C ARG A 27 -21.68 -10.90 -10.88
N VAL A 28 -22.11 -9.71 -11.33
CA VAL A 28 -23.50 -9.52 -11.77
C VAL A 28 -23.46 -9.02 -13.21
N ARG A 29 -23.72 -9.94 -14.16
CA ARG A 29 -24.28 -9.53 -15.46
C ARG A 29 -25.69 -9.04 -15.17
N VAL A 30 -25.89 -7.72 -15.14
CA VAL A 30 -27.23 -7.16 -15.33
C VAL A 30 -27.53 -7.33 -16.81
N ALA A 31 -28.48 -8.20 -17.14
CA ALA A 31 -28.97 -8.32 -18.51
C ALA A 31 -29.50 -6.96 -18.95
N GLY A 32 -28.79 -6.31 -19.88
CA GLY A 32 -29.21 -5.04 -20.50
C GLY A 32 -28.38 -3.79 -20.15
N SER A 33 -27.33 -3.85 -19.32
CA SER A 33 -26.47 -2.69 -19.03
C SER A 33 -25.24 -2.66 -19.93
N THR A 34 -25.09 -1.59 -20.72
CA THR A 34 -23.84 -1.18 -21.37
C THR A 34 -22.68 -1.14 -20.37
N ASN A 35 -21.47 -1.53 -20.80
CA ASN A 35 -20.21 -1.62 -20.02
C ASN A 35 -20.13 -0.62 -18.85
N VAL A 36 -20.30 -1.11 -17.62
CA VAL A 36 -19.87 -0.36 -16.44
C VAL A 36 -18.40 -0.70 -16.27
N ASP A 37 -17.53 0.30 -16.35
CA ASP A 37 -16.11 0.10 -16.06
C ASP A 37 -15.96 -0.17 -14.56
N PHE A 38 -15.35 -1.30 -14.20
CA PHE A 38 -15.11 -1.69 -12.81
C PHE A 38 -13.64 -1.56 -12.46
N VAL A 39 -13.33 -1.27 -11.19
CA VAL A 39 -11.96 -1.35 -10.68
C VAL A 39 -11.54 -2.81 -10.58
N ARG A 40 -10.43 -3.18 -11.22
CA ARG A 40 -9.84 -4.52 -11.12
C ARG A 40 -8.53 -4.46 -10.35
N SER A 41 -8.43 -5.17 -9.23
CA SER A 41 -7.17 -5.36 -8.52
C SER A 41 -6.47 -6.64 -8.97
N GLN A 42 -5.15 -6.59 -9.10
CA GLN A 42 -4.32 -7.75 -9.38
C GLN A 42 -2.90 -7.56 -8.85
N THR A 43 -2.18 -8.67 -8.77
CA THR A 43 -0.73 -8.67 -8.55
C THR A 43 -0.01 -8.11 -9.78
N ALA A 44 0.91 -7.16 -9.60
CA ALA A 44 1.75 -6.65 -10.68
C ALA A 44 2.62 -7.79 -11.24
N ALA A 45 2.67 -7.93 -12.56
CA ALA A 45 3.32 -9.07 -13.21
C ALA A 45 4.29 -8.67 -14.33
N THR A 46 4.12 -7.47 -14.89
CA THR A 46 4.94 -6.98 -16.00
C THR A 46 5.76 -5.75 -15.59
N ARG A 47 6.85 -5.48 -16.31
CA ARG A 47 7.61 -4.22 -16.16
C ARG A 47 6.72 -2.99 -16.24
N ASP A 48 5.71 -3.00 -17.11
CA ASP A 48 4.77 -1.89 -17.27
C ASP A 48 3.85 -1.72 -16.06
N ASP A 49 3.41 -2.82 -15.42
CA ASP A 49 2.67 -2.75 -14.16
C ASP A 49 3.51 -2.08 -13.07
N PHE A 50 4.76 -2.53 -12.88
CA PHE A 50 5.67 -1.98 -11.88
C PHE A 50 6.00 -0.51 -12.17
N ALA A 51 6.32 -0.17 -13.42
CA ALA A 51 6.61 1.20 -13.81
C ALA A 51 5.39 2.12 -13.58
N SER A 52 4.19 1.65 -13.92
CA SER A 52 2.94 2.41 -13.70
C SER A 52 2.66 2.60 -12.21
N ALA A 53 2.84 1.56 -11.40
CA ALA A 53 2.73 1.63 -9.94
C ALA A 53 3.70 2.66 -9.34
N PHE A 54 4.99 2.59 -9.71
CA PHE A 54 6.01 3.50 -9.17
C PHE A 54 5.86 4.94 -9.64
N ARG A 55 5.35 5.17 -10.86
CA ARG A 55 4.99 6.52 -11.34
C ARG A 55 3.80 7.08 -10.58
N LEU A 56 2.73 6.31 -10.44
CA LEU A 56 1.55 6.71 -9.66
C LEU A 56 1.94 7.03 -8.21
N LEU A 57 2.76 6.17 -7.60
CA LEU A 57 3.27 6.36 -6.25
C LEU A 57 4.04 7.67 -6.11
N GLN A 58 4.97 7.95 -7.04
CA GLN A 58 5.72 9.21 -7.02
C GLN A 58 4.81 10.41 -7.20
N GLN A 59 3.94 10.40 -8.22
CA GLN A 59 3.03 11.50 -8.50
C GLN A 59 2.17 11.83 -7.28
N ARG A 60 1.51 10.83 -6.70
CA ARG A 60 0.60 11.05 -5.57
C ARG A 60 1.33 11.45 -4.29
N TYR A 61 2.57 10.97 -4.08
CA TYR A 61 3.37 11.42 -2.94
C TYR A 61 3.95 12.83 -3.15
N GLU A 62 4.21 13.26 -4.39
CA GLU A 62 4.61 14.63 -4.72
C GLU A 62 3.45 15.61 -4.48
N ASP A 63 2.26 15.30 -5.02
CA ASP A 63 1.03 16.09 -4.85
C ASP A 63 0.70 16.37 -3.37
N ALA A 64 1.15 15.45 -2.51
CA ALA A 64 1.00 15.47 -1.07
C ALA A 64 2.02 16.28 -0.27
N GLY A 65 3.16 16.56 -0.88
CA GLY A 65 4.38 16.89 -0.16
C GLY A 65 4.93 15.77 0.76
N LEU A 66 4.73 14.48 0.41
CA LEU A 66 5.34 13.32 1.08
C LEU A 66 6.66 12.87 0.42
N SER A 67 6.85 13.21 -0.86
CA SER A 67 8.10 12.98 -1.58
C SER A 67 8.54 14.27 -2.29
N ARG A 68 9.84 14.35 -2.57
CA ARG A 68 10.39 15.37 -3.45
C ARG A 68 10.28 14.91 -4.88
N HIS A 69 10.16 15.87 -5.80
CA HIS A 69 10.25 15.61 -7.22
C HIS A 69 11.56 14.91 -7.59
N ASN A 70 11.50 13.95 -8.50
CA ASN A 70 12.67 13.27 -9.02
C ASN A 70 12.62 13.11 -10.54
N ARG A 71 13.80 13.09 -11.17
CA ARG A 71 13.95 13.09 -12.64
C ARG A 71 13.27 11.90 -13.33
N GLN A 72 13.24 10.76 -12.67
CA GLN A 72 12.66 9.53 -13.22
C GLN A 72 11.15 9.47 -13.07
N ARG A 73 10.58 10.40 -12.30
CA ARG A 73 9.15 10.47 -11.98
C ARG A 73 8.61 9.14 -11.44
N MET A 74 9.48 8.38 -10.75
CA MET A 74 9.20 7.07 -10.17
C MET A 74 9.70 7.01 -8.73
N ARG A 75 8.94 6.34 -7.86
CA ARG A 75 9.27 6.17 -6.45
C ARG A 75 9.62 4.71 -6.22
N ILE A 76 10.92 4.40 -6.15
CA ILE A 76 11.43 3.04 -5.95
C ILE A 76 12.29 2.99 -4.69
N MET A 77 11.94 2.13 -3.73
CA MET A 77 12.67 1.90 -2.48
C MET A 77 13.36 0.54 -2.57
N ASP A 78 14.43 0.33 -1.78
CA ASP A 78 15.18 -0.94 -1.77
C ASP A 78 14.28 -2.17 -1.58
N PHE A 79 13.26 -2.08 -0.72
CA PHE A 79 12.33 -3.18 -0.50
C PHE A 79 11.48 -3.49 -1.75
N HIS A 80 11.18 -2.53 -2.63
CA HIS A 80 10.46 -2.83 -3.89
C HIS A 80 11.24 -3.76 -4.81
N LEU A 81 12.57 -3.78 -4.67
CA LEU A 81 13.49 -4.55 -5.49
C LEU A 81 13.87 -5.89 -4.85
N SER A 82 13.36 -6.19 -3.66
CA SER A 82 13.59 -7.48 -3.02
C SER A 82 12.68 -8.56 -3.59
N GLY A 83 13.12 -9.82 -3.50
CA GLY A 83 12.29 -10.99 -3.79
C GLY A 83 11.16 -11.23 -2.79
N ASP A 84 11.07 -10.36 -1.77
CA ASP A 84 10.21 -10.52 -0.60
C ASP A 84 9.04 -9.54 -0.62
N SER A 85 8.94 -8.74 -1.68
CA SER A 85 7.88 -7.75 -1.87
C SER A 85 6.89 -8.19 -2.94
N GLN A 86 5.62 -8.03 -2.61
CA GLN A 86 4.52 -8.16 -3.54
C GLN A 86 3.90 -6.80 -3.82
N VAL A 87 3.98 -6.34 -5.07
CA VAL A 87 3.28 -5.13 -5.52
C VAL A 87 1.91 -5.52 -6.08
N PHE A 88 0.88 -4.83 -5.62
CA PHE A 88 -0.48 -4.93 -6.14
C PHE A 88 -0.85 -3.64 -6.87
N ILE A 89 -1.64 -3.78 -7.91
CA ILE A 89 -2.18 -2.66 -8.69
C ILE A 89 -3.69 -2.78 -8.82
N ALA A 90 -4.34 -1.63 -8.89
CA ALA A 90 -5.74 -1.50 -9.25
C ALA A 90 -5.82 -0.77 -10.60
N THR A 91 -6.55 -1.35 -11.55
CA THR A 91 -6.75 -0.77 -12.87
C THR A 91 -8.20 -0.36 -13.08
N TYR A 92 -8.38 0.74 -13.80
CA TYR A 92 -9.67 1.26 -14.23
C TYR A 92 -9.51 1.76 -15.66
N ARG A 93 -10.37 1.30 -16.58
CA ARG A 93 -10.25 1.59 -18.04
C ARG A 93 -8.86 1.29 -18.63
N GLY A 94 -8.21 0.24 -18.13
CA GLY A 94 -6.88 -0.18 -18.59
C GLY A 94 -5.71 0.63 -17.99
N GLU A 95 -5.97 1.65 -17.17
CA GLU A 95 -4.94 2.45 -16.52
C GLU A 95 -4.76 2.05 -15.05
N VAL A 96 -3.53 2.06 -14.55
CA VAL A 96 -3.27 1.88 -13.12
C VAL A 96 -3.73 3.13 -12.35
N VAL A 97 -4.74 2.96 -11.50
CA VAL A 97 -5.35 4.00 -10.64
C VAL A 97 -5.07 3.78 -9.16
N GLY A 98 -4.44 2.67 -8.79
CA GLY A 98 -4.02 2.43 -7.41
C GLY A 98 -2.89 1.44 -7.31
N THR A 99 -2.10 1.54 -6.25
CA THR A 99 -1.06 0.57 -5.92
C THR A 99 -0.87 0.46 -4.41
N VAL A 100 -0.45 -0.72 -3.94
CA VAL A 100 0.03 -0.97 -2.58
C VAL A 100 1.08 -2.08 -2.64
N THR A 101 2.06 -2.02 -1.75
CA THR A 101 3.10 -3.05 -1.61
C THR A 101 2.92 -3.79 -0.28
N LEU A 102 2.99 -5.12 -0.30
CA LEU A 102 3.18 -5.95 0.87
C LEU A 102 4.62 -6.46 0.90
N VAL A 103 5.32 -6.23 2.00
CA VAL A 103 6.67 -6.75 2.27
C VAL A 103 6.55 -7.92 3.25
N LEU A 104 7.04 -9.10 2.87
CA LEU A 104 7.02 -10.30 3.71
C LEU A 104 8.12 -10.22 4.78
N GLY A 105 7.81 -10.61 6.03
CA GLY A 105 8.67 -10.38 7.20
C GLY A 105 9.85 -11.32 7.39
N HIS A 106 10.16 -12.20 6.43
CA HIS A 106 11.50 -12.77 6.30
C HIS A 106 12.53 -11.70 5.88
N SER A 107 12.07 -10.62 5.24
CA SER A 107 12.87 -9.43 4.96
C SER A 107 12.87 -8.42 6.11
N ARG A 108 13.74 -7.41 6.01
CA ARG A 108 13.69 -6.25 6.90
C ARG A 108 12.48 -5.38 6.57
N LEU A 109 11.45 -5.46 7.41
CA LEU A 109 10.24 -4.63 7.30
C LEU A 109 10.61 -3.12 7.27
N PRO A 110 10.07 -2.31 6.34
CA PRO A 110 10.40 -0.88 6.22
C PRO A 110 10.22 -0.07 7.51
N ALA A 111 9.20 -0.38 8.31
CA ALA A 111 8.92 0.22 9.61
C ALA A 111 10.06 0.04 10.62
N ALA A 112 10.87 -1.03 10.50
CA ALA A 112 11.98 -1.31 11.41
C ALA A 112 13.09 -0.24 11.38
N SER A 113 13.15 0.57 10.32
CA SER A 113 14.05 1.74 10.25
C SER A 113 13.71 2.81 11.29
N THR A 114 12.44 2.93 11.68
CA THR A 114 11.93 3.97 12.60
C THR A 114 11.44 3.38 13.92
N TYR A 115 10.91 2.15 13.88
CA TYR A 115 10.32 1.44 15.02
C TYR A 115 11.00 0.09 15.30
N PRO A 116 12.35 0.03 15.41
CA PRO A 116 13.08 -1.23 15.47
C PRO A 116 12.66 -2.12 16.64
N LYS A 117 12.43 -1.54 17.83
CA LYS A 117 12.03 -2.28 19.03
C LYS A 117 10.63 -2.88 18.91
N ALA A 118 9.67 -2.10 18.39
CA ALA A 118 8.29 -2.55 18.24
C ALA A 118 8.18 -3.69 17.21
N VAL A 119 8.85 -3.53 16.06
CA VAL A 119 8.88 -4.54 15.01
C VAL A 119 9.57 -5.83 15.49
N ALA A 120 10.74 -5.72 16.13
CA ALA A 120 11.46 -6.88 16.64
C ALA A 120 10.64 -7.67 17.67
N ARG A 121 9.96 -6.97 18.59
CA ARG A 121 9.07 -7.59 19.57
C ARG A 121 7.92 -8.34 18.88
N LEU A 122 7.25 -7.71 17.92
CA LEU A 122 6.14 -8.32 17.20
C LEU A 122 6.59 -9.57 16.42
N GLN A 123 7.74 -9.52 15.75
CA GLN A 123 8.31 -10.66 15.04
C GLN A 123 8.61 -11.83 15.99
N GLN A 124 9.16 -11.55 17.18
CA GLN A 124 9.42 -12.58 18.21
C GLN A 124 8.12 -13.22 18.71
N GLU A 125 7.12 -12.41 19.07
CA GLU A 125 5.83 -12.89 19.59
C GLU A 125 5.04 -13.68 18.54
N SER A 126 5.18 -13.33 17.26
CA SER A 126 4.43 -13.94 16.15
C SER A 126 5.17 -15.08 15.44
N GLY A 127 6.39 -15.42 15.87
CA GLY A 127 7.24 -16.38 15.17
C GLY A 127 7.50 -16.01 13.70
N PHE A 128 7.78 -14.73 13.44
CA PHE A 128 8.06 -14.14 12.12
C PHE A 128 6.93 -14.21 11.08
N ARG A 129 5.71 -14.62 11.46
CA ARG A 129 4.51 -14.56 10.60
C ARG A 129 3.94 -13.15 10.51
N VAL A 130 4.78 -12.18 10.16
CA VAL A 130 4.47 -10.75 10.11
C VAL A 130 4.82 -10.24 8.71
N GLY A 131 4.03 -9.32 8.15
CA GLY A 131 4.40 -8.55 6.96
C GLY A 131 4.17 -7.06 7.19
N GLU A 132 4.50 -6.24 6.21
CA GLU A 132 4.21 -4.81 6.21
C GLU A 132 3.49 -4.37 4.95
N ILE A 133 2.35 -3.70 5.10
CA ILE A 133 1.69 -2.97 4.02
C ILE A 133 2.26 -1.55 3.95
N THR A 134 2.74 -1.16 2.78
CA THR A 134 3.39 0.12 2.52
C THR A 134 3.12 0.63 1.10
N SER A 135 3.64 1.80 0.75
CA SER A 135 3.58 2.36 -0.61
C SER A 135 2.16 2.44 -1.21
N LEU A 136 1.15 2.76 -0.39
CA LEU A 136 -0.22 2.95 -0.85
C LEU A 136 -0.36 4.28 -1.61
N ALA A 137 -0.78 4.23 -2.87
CA ALA A 137 -1.16 5.41 -3.65
C ALA A 137 -2.43 5.15 -4.46
N ILE A 138 -3.28 6.17 -4.59
CA ILE A 138 -4.57 6.09 -5.29
C ILE A 138 -4.76 7.37 -6.10
N ASP A 139 -5.15 7.20 -7.36
CA ASP A 139 -5.66 8.26 -8.23
C ASP A 139 -7.17 8.40 -8.04
N SER A 140 -7.56 9.29 -7.13
CA SER A 140 -8.98 9.58 -6.88
C SER A 140 -9.64 10.46 -7.94
N ASP A 141 -8.86 11.00 -8.88
CA ASP A 141 -9.39 11.83 -9.98
C ASP A 141 -9.96 10.91 -11.09
N LYS A 142 -9.44 9.68 -11.19
CA LYS A 142 -9.82 8.69 -12.21
C LYS A 142 -10.77 7.61 -11.73
N ALA A 143 -10.72 7.24 -10.45
CA ALA A 143 -11.53 6.16 -9.90
C ALA A 143 -11.99 6.44 -8.46
N PRO A 144 -13.12 5.84 -8.01
CA PRO A 144 -13.60 6.02 -6.64
C PRO A 144 -12.57 5.54 -5.62
N ARG A 145 -12.08 6.46 -4.78
CA ARG A 145 -11.02 6.20 -3.78
C ARG A 145 -11.33 5.00 -2.88
N GLY A 146 -12.54 4.94 -2.35
CA GLY A 146 -12.97 3.88 -1.43
C GLY A 146 -12.99 2.50 -2.10
N GLU A 147 -13.38 2.43 -3.37
CA GLU A 147 -13.38 1.19 -4.16
C GLU A 147 -11.96 0.70 -4.41
N VAL A 148 -11.07 1.58 -4.88
CA VAL A 148 -9.66 1.27 -5.12
C VAL A 148 -8.97 0.81 -3.83
N PHE A 149 -9.14 1.57 -2.74
CA PHE A 149 -8.58 1.22 -1.43
C PHE A 149 -9.10 -0.12 -0.93
N GLY A 150 -10.41 -0.34 -1.01
CA GLY A 150 -11.04 -1.59 -0.61
C GLY A 150 -10.46 -2.77 -1.38
N GLN A 151 -10.49 -2.74 -2.71
CA GLN A 151 -10.01 -3.84 -3.55
C GLN A 151 -8.54 -4.19 -3.26
N LEU A 152 -7.66 -3.17 -3.17
CA LEU A 152 -6.24 -3.38 -2.83
C LEU A 152 -6.05 -3.94 -1.42
N THR A 153 -6.79 -3.41 -0.44
CA THR A 153 -6.73 -3.89 0.96
C THR A 153 -7.17 -5.35 1.03
N ARG A 154 -8.30 -5.68 0.43
CA ARG A 154 -8.84 -7.05 0.38
C ARG A 154 -7.85 -8.01 -0.30
N LEU A 155 -7.30 -7.66 -1.46
CA LEU A 155 -6.32 -8.50 -2.16
C LEU A 155 -5.05 -8.70 -1.32
N SER A 156 -4.51 -7.63 -0.73
CA SER A 156 -3.28 -7.71 0.08
C SER A 156 -3.47 -8.54 1.36
N ILE A 157 -4.63 -8.43 2.02
CA ILE A 157 -4.98 -9.26 3.20
C ILE A 157 -5.15 -10.72 2.79
N SER A 158 -5.87 -11.01 1.71
CA SER A 158 -6.02 -12.39 1.22
C SER A 158 -4.68 -13.01 0.83
N PHE A 159 -3.80 -12.24 0.19
CA PHE A 159 -2.43 -12.68 -0.12
C PHE A 159 -1.65 -12.96 1.17
N ALA A 160 -1.67 -12.04 2.15
CA ALA A 160 -1.02 -12.24 3.43
C ALA A 160 -1.44 -13.55 4.13
N ARG A 161 -2.73 -13.88 4.10
CA ARG A 161 -3.26 -15.15 4.64
C ARG A 161 -2.73 -16.36 3.88
N ALA A 162 -2.73 -16.29 2.54
CA ALA A 162 -2.21 -17.37 1.70
C ALA A 162 -0.70 -17.60 1.91
N GLN A 163 0.06 -16.55 2.23
CA GLN A 163 1.48 -16.64 2.60
C GLN A 163 1.71 -16.99 4.08
N GLY A 164 0.65 -17.32 4.85
CA GLY A 164 0.76 -17.76 6.23
C GLY A 164 1.12 -16.67 7.25
N LEU A 165 0.85 -15.39 6.93
CA LEU A 165 1.05 -14.29 7.87
C LEU A 165 -0.10 -14.22 8.87
N GLU A 166 0.23 -13.87 10.11
CA GLU A 166 -0.73 -13.60 11.20
C GLU A 166 -0.98 -12.11 11.41
N HIS A 167 0.04 -11.29 11.13
CA HIS A 167 0.01 -9.85 11.38
C HIS A 167 0.52 -9.04 10.19
N LEU A 168 -0.12 -7.89 9.97
CA LEU A 168 0.35 -6.87 9.04
C LEU A 168 0.65 -5.57 9.80
N VAL A 169 1.86 -5.08 9.66
CA VAL A 169 2.29 -3.76 10.11
C VAL A 169 1.96 -2.73 9.03
N ALA A 170 1.65 -1.51 9.43
CA ALA A 170 1.67 -0.35 8.55
C ALA A 170 2.15 0.88 9.33
N VAL A 171 2.83 1.79 8.65
CA VAL A 171 3.09 3.14 9.19
C VAL A 171 2.13 4.11 8.54
N VAL A 172 1.22 4.66 9.33
CA VAL A 172 0.14 5.54 8.86
C VAL A 172 0.31 6.94 9.42
N HIS A 173 -0.31 7.93 8.77
CA HIS A 173 -0.39 9.26 9.36
C HIS A 173 -1.24 9.22 10.65
N PRO A 174 -0.90 9.92 11.75
CA PRO A 174 -1.66 9.91 13.01
C PRO A 174 -3.16 10.18 12.84
N ARG A 175 -3.54 11.15 11.99
CA ARG A 175 -4.96 11.44 11.67
C ARG A 175 -5.77 10.23 11.16
N HIS A 176 -5.09 9.22 10.63
CA HIS A 176 -5.67 8.03 10.03
C HIS A 176 -5.69 6.82 10.96
N ALA A 177 -4.93 6.85 12.06
CA ALA A 177 -4.86 5.73 12.99
C ALA A 177 -6.24 5.30 13.49
N ARG A 178 -7.13 6.26 13.76
CA ARG A 178 -8.51 5.99 14.19
C ARG A 178 -9.35 5.21 13.18
N PHE A 179 -9.10 5.38 11.88
CA PHE A 179 -9.75 4.56 10.86
C PHE A 179 -9.27 3.11 10.98
N TYR A 180 -7.95 2.88 10.98
CA TYR A 180 -7.37 1.53 11.07
C TYR A 180 -7.79 0.80 12.36
N THR A 181 -7.84 1.50 13.49
CA THR A 181 -8.24 0.91 14.77
C THR A 181 -9.73 0.55 14.81
N ARG A 182 -10.62 1.35 14.20
CA ARG A 182 -12.08 1.10 14.24
C ARG A 182 -12.57 0.18 13.13
N ALA A 183 -12.04 0.33 11.92
CA ALA A 183 -12.47 -0.44 10.77
C ALA A 183 -11.90 -1.87 10.80
N MET A 184 -10.60 -1.98 11.12
CA MET A 184 -9.82 -3.21 11.00
C MET A 184 -9.24 -3.70 12.34
N GLY A 185 -9.58 -3.03 13.44
CA GLY A 185 -9.14 -3.45 14.78
C GLY A 185 -7.64 -3.38 15.00
N CYS A 186 -6.93 -2.56 14.21
CA CYS A 186 -5.49 -2.42 14.36
C CYS A 186 -5.12 -1.83 15.72
N GLU A 187 -4.01 -2.30 16.27
CA GLU A 187 -3.41 -1.79 17.51
C GLU A 187 -2.25 -0.85 17.19
N ILE A 188 -2.06 0.19 18.01
CA ILE A 188 -0.92 1.10 17.89
C ILE A 188 0.27 0.47 18.60
N ILE A 189 1.39 0.28 17.88
CA ILE A 189 2.62 -0.35 18.40
C ILE A 189 3.81 0.60 18.47
N GLY A 190 3.65 1.84 18.02
CA GLY A 190 4.68 2.86 18.06
C GLY A 190 4.11 4.23 18.43
N ARG A 191 4.96 5.12 18.93
CA ARG A 191 4.60 6.52 19.14
C ARG A 191 4.63 7.30 17.82
N GLU A 192 4.01 8.46 17.79
CA GLU A 192 4.17 9.40 16.67
C GLU A 192 5.65 9.78 16.49
N THR A 193 6.18 9.62 15.29
CA THR A 193 7.60 9.87 14.98
C THR A 193 7.74 10.35 13.53
N PRO A 194 8.65 11.30 13.22
CA PRO A 194 8.97 11.65 11.85
C PRO A 194 9.39 10.42 11.03
N TYR A 195 8.71 10.17 9.91
CA TYR A 195 8.93 8.97 9.11
C TYR A 195 9.62 9.31 7.77
N VAL A 196 10.84 8.79 7.58
CA VAL A 196 11.72 9.16 6.45
C VAL A 196 11.10 8.80 5.10
N ALA A 197 10.39 7.67 5.02
CA ALA A 197 9.75 7.21 3.78
C ALA A 197 8.61 8.12 3.29
N VAL A 198 8.19 9.10 4.08
CA VAL A 198 7.19 10.12 3.73
C VAL A 198 7.73 11.54 3.96
N GLY A 199 9.04 11.74 3.76
CA GLY A 199 9.65 13.07 3.80
C GLY A 199 9.71 13.69 5.19
N GLY A 200 9.73 12.86 6.25
CA GLY A 200 9.79 13.31 7.63
C GLY A 200 8.43 13.75 8.21
N LYS A 201 7.34 13.57 7.47
CA LYS A 201 5.98 13.78 8.00
C LYS A 201 5.69 12.80 9.14
N PRO A 202 4.75 13.12 10.05
CA PRO A 202 4.42 12.25 11.17
C PRO A 202 3.92 10.88 10.72
N GLY A 203 4.48 9.83 11.31
CA GLY A 203 4.03 8.45 11.18
C GLY A 203 3.71 7.85 12.54
N ILE A 204 2.81 6.88 12.57
CA ILE A 204 2.54 6.01 13.71
C ILE A 204 2.42 4.57 13.22
N ALA A 205 3.12 3.66 13.88
CA ALA A 205 3.09 2.24 13.54
C ALA A 205 1.84 1.58 14.13
N VAL A 206 1.10 0.88 13.29
CA VAL A 206 -0.06 0.07 13.65
C VAL A 206 0.14 -1.39 13.22
N VAL A 207 -0.53 -2.31 13.90
CA VAL A 207 -0.56 -3.73 13.55
C VAL A 207 -2.00 -4.22 13.47
N GLY A 208 -2.36 -4.92 12.39
CA GLY A 208 -3.64 -5.63 12.25
C GLY A 208 -3.43 -7.13 12.28
N SER A 209 -4.40 -7.87 12.83
CA SER A 209 -4.47 -9.32 12.64
C SER A 209 -5.09 -9.63 11.29
N VAL A 210 -4.53 -10.61 10.58
CA VAL A 210 -5.03 -11.03 9.27
C VAL A 210 -6.13 -12.10 9.38
N ASN A 211 -6.15 -12.84 10.50
CA ASN A 211 -7.07 -13.97 10.72
C ASN A 211 -8.11 -13.72 11.83
N ASP A 212 -7.89 -12.78 12.76
CA ASP A 212 -8.83 -12.49 13.85
C ASP A 212 -10.03 -11.65 13.37
N ARG A 213 -11.07 -12.36 12.92
CA ARG A 213 -12.32 -11.76 12.43
C ARG A 213 -13.01 -10.86 13.46
N SER A 214 -12.78 -11.08 14.76
CA SER A 214 -13.46 -10.34 15.83
C SER A 214 -12.97 -8.89 15.96
N ARG A 215 -11.77 -8.61 15.43
CA ARG A 215 -11.14 -7.28 15.45
C ARG A 215 -11.76 -6.32 14.44
N TYR A 216 -12.31 -6.84 13.36
CA TYR A 216 -12.85 -6.04 12.27
C TYR A 216 -14.27 -5.56 12.58
N SER A 217 -14.59 -4.33 12.15
CA SER A 217 -16.00 -3.92 12.06
C SER A 217 -16.75 -4.84 11.09
N PRO A 218 -18.07 -5.12 11.29
CA PRO A 218 -18.79 -6.11 10.48
C PRO A 218 -18.65 -5.91 8.97
N ARG A 219 -18.74 -4.66 8.49
CA ARG A 219 -18.61 -4.33 7.06
C ARG A 219 -17.22 -4.63 6.50
N TRP A 220 -16.16 -4.30 7.23
CA TRP A 220 -14.78 -4.56 6.79
C TRP A 220 -14.39 -6.02 6.95
N ARG A 221 -14.92 -6.70 7.97
CA ARG A 221 -14.73 -8.14 8.19
C ARG A 221 -15.19 -8.91 6.97
N ASP A 222 -16.44 -8.73 6.58
CA ASP A 222 -17.05 -9.52 5.51
C ASP A 222 -16.40 -9.14 4.16
N TYR A 223 -16.15 -7.85 3.94
CA TYR A 223 -15.49 -7.37 2.73
C TYR A 223 -14.05 -7.90 2.54
N CYS A 224 -13.22 -7.85 3.60
CA CYS A 224 -11.82 -8.29 3.50
C CYS A 224 -11.65 -9.81 3.59
N LEU A 225 -12.49 -10.51 4.36
CA LEU A 225 -12.21 -11.89 4.76
C LEU A 225 -13.06 -12.94 4.04
N ASP A 226 -14.20 -12.55 3.44
CA ASP A 226 -15.14 -13.49 2.79
C ASP A 226 -15.01 -13.51 1.26
N GLY A 227 -13.94 -12.90 0.75
CA GLY A 227 -13.63 -12.86 -0.67
C GLY A 227 -12.87 -14.09 -1.17
N ASN A 228 -13.36 -14.71 -2.24
CA ASN A 228 -12.62 -15.75 -2.96
C ASN A 228 -11.74 -15.12 -4.05
N PHE A 229 -10.43 -15.29 -3.92
CA PHE A 229 -9.47 -15.10 -5.00
C PHE A 229 -9.05 -16.48 -5.50
N ALA A 230 -8.73 -16.60 -6.79
CA ALA A 230 -8.17 -17.86 -7.27
C ALA A 230 -6.76 -18.05 -6.70
N ASP A 231 -6.30 -19.29 -6.54
CA ASP A 231 -4.94 -19.56 -6.04
C ASP A 231 -3.87 -18.83 -6.86
N ASN A 232 -4.07 -18.72 -8.17
CA ASN A 232 -3.19 -17.99 -9.07
C ASN A 232 -3.13 -16.48 -8.79
N ASP A 233 -4.19 -15.88 -8.24
CA ASP A 233 -4.22 -14.47 -7.83
C ASP A 233 -3.45 -14.24 -6.53
N LEU A 234 -3.31 -15.28 -5.70
CA LEU A 234 -2.64 -15.26 -4.40
C LEU A 234 -1.22 -15.85 -4.43
N GLN A 235 -0.78 -16.34 -5.59
CA GLN A 235 0.57 -16.83 -5.78
C GLN A 235 1.58 -15.68 -5.72
N SER A 236 2.68 -15.88 -4.99
CA SER A 236 3.78 -14.92 -4.94
C SER A 236 4.39 -14.73 -6.32
N ARG A 237 4.50 -13.46 -6.73
CA ARG A 237 5.08 -12.99 -7.98
C ARG A 237 6.00 -11.82 -7.66
N PRO A 238 7.20 -12.09 -7.11
CA PRO A 238 8.19 -11.05 -6.95
C PRO A 238 8.60 -10.49 -8.31
N MET A 239 9.13 -9.27 -8.31
CA MET A 239 9.68 -8.65 -9.50
C MET A 239 10.79 -9.54 -10.09
N HIS A 240 10.78 -9.73 -11.41
CA HIS A 240 11.83 -10.50 -12.08
C HIS A 240 13.21 -9.83 -11.87
N PRO A 241 14.30 -10.58 -11.66
CA PRO A 241 15.63 -9.99 -11.40
C PRO A 241 16.09 -8.98 -12.45
N ASP A 242 15.80 -9.21 -13.73
CA ASP A 242 16.13 -8.27 -14.82
C ASP A 242 15.36 -6.94 -14.70
N ASP A 243 14.10 -7.01 -14.28
CA ASP A 243 13.29 -5.81 -14.02
C ASP A 243 13.79 -5.09 -12.76
N ALA A 244 14.13 -5.84 -11.72
CA ALA A 244 14.73 -5.29 -10.50
C ALA A 244 16.04 -4.56 -10.81
N ALA A 245 16.90 -5.14 -11.67
CA ALA A 245 18.14 -4.50 -12.13
C ALA A 245 17.87 -3.24 -12.96
N HIS A 246 16.88 -3.28 -13.87
CA HIS A 246 16.45 -2.11 -14.65
C HIS A 246 16.00 -0.95 -13.75
N PHE A 247 15.18 -1.24 -12.74
CA PHE A 247 14.70 -0.25 -11.79
C PHE A 247 15.77 0.19 -10.79
N ALA A 248 16.72 -0.68 -10.42
CA ALA A 248 17.85 -0.34 -9.56
C ALA A 248 18.81 0.67 -10.22
N GLN A 249 19.12 0.47 -11.50
CA GLN A 249 19.92 1.44 -12.27
C GLN A 249 19.27 2.82 -12.25
N SER A 250 17.95 2.84 -12.39
CA SER A 250 17.17 4.07 -12.22
C SER A 250 17.33 4.63 -10.79
N ALA A 251 17.11 3.83 -9.74
CA ALA A 251 17.23 4.29 -8.35
C ALA A 251 18.62 4.86 -7.96
N VAL A 252 19.73 4.31 -8.51
CA VAL A 252 21.10 4.76 -8.21
C VAL A 252 21.39 6.17 -8.74
N GLU A 253 20.80 6.56 -9.87
CA GLU A 253 20.89 7.93 -10.40
C GLU A 253 20.26 8.97 -9.44
N LEU A 254 19.26 8.59 -8.64
CA LEU A 254 18.66 9.47 -7.62
C LEU A 254 19.60 9.73 -6.44
N ALA A 255 20.24 8.68 -5.92
CA ALA A 255 21.09 8.78 -4.74
C ALA A 255 22.37 9.60 -5.03
N SER A 256 22.93 9.45 -6.23
CA SER A 256 24.12 10.17 -6.69
C SER A 256 23.82 11.65 -7.00
N ALA A 257 22.69 11.97 -7.64
CA ALA A 257 22.28 13.37 -7.88
C ALA A 257 21.94 14.13 -6.58
N THR A 258 21.42 13.45 -5.56
CA THR A 258 21.07 14.06 -4.26
C THR A 258 22.32 14.37 -3.43
N LYS A 259 23.35 13.52 -3.46
CA LYS A 259 24.64 13.78 -2.80
C LYS A 259 25.40 14.95 -3.42
N ALA A 260 25.40 15.08 -4.74
CA ALA A 260 26.09 16.17 -5.44
C ALA A 260 25.50 17.56 -5.12
N LYS A 261 24.19 17.65 -4.85
CA LYS A 261 23.50 18.90 -4.53
C LYS A 261 23.53 19.27 -3.04
N ALA A 262 23.83 18.32 -2.15
CA ALA A 262 24.03 18.59 -0.72
C ALA A 262 25.48 19.00 -0.38
N ALA A 263 26.40 18.80 -1.32
CA ALA A 263 27.82 19.15 -1.19
C ALA A 263 28.19 20.46 -1.92
N ALA A 264 27.20 21.16 -2.49
CA ALA A 264 27.32 22.46 -3.16
C ALA A 264 26.45 23.49 -2.42
#